data_AF-A0A329WD62-F1
#
_entry.id   AF-A0A329WD62-F1
#
_cell.length_a   1.000
_cell.length_b   1.000
_cell.length_c   1.000
_cell.angle_alpha   90.00
_cell.angle_beta   90.00
_cell.angle_gamma   90.00
#
_symmetry.space_group_name_H-M   'P 1'
#
loop_
_entity.id
_entity.type
_entity.pdbx_description
1 polymer ?
#
loop_
_entity_poly.entity_id
_entity_poly.type
_entity_poly.pdbx_seq_one_letter_code
_entity_poly.pdbx_strand_id
1 'polypeptide(L)'
;MNENSENYFIWYPDRDQTYTEEYGSSRIPPIYSFNKEIGTTFTMDAGENTLILSFDKNARPSDYNIRWPILRPLQTAQDNPDNKILSKTIKILSGNLIISGKPIISGNLIISGKKEKSVNFYLNSEILGGYGHRIELQNSSTFKIENAGIVRISNHINTKLRESTVVMSGISRLTVEPVEKTQENNEVLESNISLNCDFSITEFSKAMLKSHHVHIDGGSIILQDNAKMLISSQVLNIRTDLDEKGCPLFDTNFTLKAGATLLNLNSIDGIHFPLDIHRENYPKGVFNFMAEGKENTGKVVIDVAPKDANAYGLNTLLRKNFTAINGKVVETGDQMKYFDFNYGKDIRNGNQVGTITISLIDPNLRLS
;
A
#
# COMPACT_ATOMS: atom_id res chain seq x y z
N MET A 1 47.26 -11.84 10.25
CA MET A 1 46.28 -12.03 9.16
C MET A 1 44.93 -12.11 9.83
N ASN A 2 44.09 -11.09 9.66
CA ASN A 2 42.76 -11.05 10.26
C ASN A 2 41.84 -11.91 9.40
N GLU A 3 41.31 -12.99 9.97
CA GLU A 3 40.15 -13.68 9.44
C GLU A 3 38.96 -12.71 9.55
N ASN A 4 38.60 -12.08 8.44
CA ASN A 4 37.27 -11.50 8.29
C ASN A 4 36.30 -12.68 8.26
N SER A 5 35.78 -13.08 9.42
CA SER A 5 34.61 -13.95 9.47
C SER A 5 33.46 -13.20 8.79
N GLU A 6 33.06 -13.63 7.60
CA GLU A 6 31.86 -13.10 6.95
C GLU A 6 30.66 -13.41 7.85
N ASN A 7 30.10 -12.39 8.50
CA ASN A 7 28.85 -12.52 9.22
C ASN A 7 27.73 -12.74 8.20
N TYR A 8 27.24 -13.98 8.12
CA TYR A 8 26.14 -14.34 7.22
C TYR A 8 24.80 -14.30 7.97
N PHE A 9 23.83 -13.55 7.43
CA PHE A 9 22.48 -13.52 7.99
C PHE A 9 21.66 -14.72 7.51
N ILE A 10 21.02 -15.42 8.44
CA ILE A 10 20.14 -16.56 8.14
C ILE A 10 18.70 -16.20 8.49
N TRP A 11 17.77 -16.36 7.56
CA TRP A 11 16.33 -16.14 7.82
C TRP A 11 15.72 -17.28 8.62
N TYR A 12 15.11 -16.97 9.75
CA TYR A 12 14.40 -17.91 10.61
C TYR A 12 12.91 -17.53 10.73
N PRO A 13 11.98 -18.45 10.43
CA PRO A 13 10.55 -18.14 10.48
C PRO A 13 10.02 -18.01 11.91
N ASP A 14 10.68 -18.62 12.89
CA ASP A 14 10.12 -18.94 14.21
C ASP A 14 10.62 -18.06 15.37
N ARG A 15 11.36 -17.02 15.05
CA ARG A 15 11.94 -16.13 16.06
C ARG A 15 12.04 -14.70 15.56
N ASP A 16 12.16 -13.80 16.51
CA ASP A 16 12.47 -12.40 16.24
C ASP A 16 13.88 -12.29 15.67
N GLN A 17 14.04 -11.43 14.66
CA GLN A 17 15.32 -11.20 14.02
C GLN A 17 15.51 -9.74 13.68
N THR A 18 16.72 -9.24 13.90
CA THR A 18 17.14 -7.91 13.48
C THR A 18 18.29 -8.06 12.49
N TYR A 19 18.16 -7.42 11.33
CA TYR A 19 19.23 -7.26 10.36
C TYR A 19 19.90 -5.91 10.60
N THR A 20 21.17 -5.93 11.01
CA THR A 20 21.96 -4.75 11.38
C THR A 20 23.03 -4.44 10.32
N GLU A 21 23.74 -3.31 10.49
CA GLU A 21 24.83 -2.90 9.59
C GLU A 21 25.98 -3.93 9.49
N GLU A 22 26.14 -4.81 10.49
CA GLU A 22 27.22 -5.80 10.54
C GLU A 22 27.13 -6.87 9.43
N TYR A 23 25.94 -7.06 8.85
CA TYR A 23 25.70 -7.99 7.75
C TYR A 23 25.95 -7.34 6.37
N GLY A 24 26.17 -6.02 6.32
CA GLY A 24 26.33 -5.27 5.08
C GLY A 24 25.11 -5.37 4.16
N SER A 25 25.29 -5.11 2.87
CA SER A 25 24.26 -5.39 1.87
C SER A 25 24.39 -6.82 1.36
N SER A 26 23.31 -7.60 1.43
CA SER A 26 23.35 -9.03 1.11
C SER A 26 22.11 -9.50 0.37
N ARG A 27 22.26 -10.64 -0.31
CA ARG A 27 21.19 -11.39 -0.93
C ARG A 27 21.18 -12.78 -0.31
N ILE A 28 20.06 -13.18 0.26
CA ILE A 28 19.92 -14.50 0.89
C ILE A 28 18.91 -15.36 0.12
N PRO A 29 19.17 -16.66 -0.06
CA PRO A 29 18.18 -17.63 -0.44
C PRO A 29 17.35 -18.08 0.77
N PRO A 30 16.11 -18.56 0.59
CA PRO A 30 15.38 -19.19 1.67
C PRO A 30 16.06 -20.53 2.01
N ILE A 31 16.22 -20.86 3.29
CA ILE A 31 16.57 -22.24 3.68
C ILE A 31 15.36 -23.17 3.42
N TYR A 32 14.16 -22.71 3.80
CA TYR A 32 12.90 -23.42 3.56
C TYR A 32 11.81 -22.48 3.00
N SER A 33 11.70 -21.27 3.55
CA SER A 33 10.82 -20.21 3.07
C SER A 33 11.24 -18.88 3.70
N PHE A 34 10.70 -17.76 3.20
CA PHE A 34 10.76 -16.48 3.90
C PHE A 34 9.54 -16.21 4.77
N ASN A 35 8.73 -17.23 5.09
CA ASN A 35 7.59 -17.06 5.97
C ASN A 35 8.05 -16.60 7.36
N LYS A 36 7.12 -16.01 8.09
CA LYS A 36 7.26 -15.65 9.50
C LYS A 36 6.09 -16.24 10.25
N GLU A 37 6.36 -16.82 11.40
CA GLU A 37 5.33 -17.38 12.26
C GLU A 37 4.61 -16.28 13.01
N ILE A 38 3.36 -16.57 13.39
CA ILE A 38 2.60 -15.68 14.24
C ILE A 38 3.37 -15.37 15.53
N GLY A 39 3.39 -14.10 15.93
CA GLY A 39 4.09 -13.69 17.13
C GLY A 39 5.59 -13.42 16.92
N THR A 40 6.09 -13.42 15.69
CA THR A 40 7.50 -13.11 15.39
C THR A 40 7.67 -11.78 14.64
N THR A 41 8.79 -11.11 14.90
CA THR A 41 9.16 -9.82 14.34
C THR A 41 10.38 -9.95 13.43
N PHE A 42 10.36 -9.26 12.29
CA PHE A 42 11.57 -8.94 11.55
C PHE A 42 11.84 -7.44 11.63
N THR A 43 13.05 -7.07 12.03
CA THR A 43 13.50 -5.68 12.05
C THR A 43 14.65 -5.50 11.07
N MET A 44 14.54 -4.51 10.19
CA MET A 44 15.64 -4.08 9.32
C MET A 44 16.17 -2.74 9.82
N ASP A 45 17.37 -2.75 10.41
CA ASP A 45 18.03 -1.61 11.06
C ASP A 45 19.52 -1.57 10.67
N ALA A 46 19.77 -1.42 9.37
CA ALA A 46 21.11 -1.54 8.78
C ALA A 46 21.55 -0.31 7.98
N GLY A 47 21.12 0.89 8.39
CA GLY A 47 21.49 2.13 7.72
C GLY A 47 21.15 2.11 6.22
N GLU A 48 22.10 2.41 5.35
CA GLU A 48 21.87 2.42 3.90
C GLU A 48 21.86 1.01 3.26
N ASN A 49 22.14 -0.04 4.02
CA ASN A 49 22.30 -1.38 3.48
C ASN A 49 20.99 -1.98 2.97
N THR A 50 21.13 -2.91 2.03
CA THR A 50 20.02 -3.62 1.40
C THR A 50 20.06 -5.11 1.73
N LEU A 51 18.96 -5.65 2.25
CA LEU A 51 18.71 -7.09 2.32
C LEU A 51 17.76 -7.48 1.18
N ILE A 52 18.21 -8.37 0.31
CA ILE A 52 17.40 -8.94 -0.77
C ILE A 52 17.02 -10.39 -0.42
N LEU A 53 15.73 -10.62 -0.19
CA LEU A 53 15.14 -11.95 -0.09
C LEU A 53 14.90 -12.46 -1.51
N SER A 54 15.66 -13.47 -1.94
CA SER A 54 15.61 -13.97 -3.32
C SER A 54 15.52 -15.48 -3.39
N PHE A 55 14.97 -16.01 -4.46
CA PHE A 55 14.68 -17.44 -4.58
C PHE A 55 15.71 -18.15 -5.47
N ASP A 56 16.05 -19.40 -5.16
CA ASP A 56 16.96 -20.20 -5.97
C ASP A 56 16.30 -20.70 -7.27
N LYS A 57 17.10 -21.09 -8.28
CA LYS A 57 16.55 -21.55 -9.58
C LYS A 57 15.76 -22.86 -9.41
N ASN A 58 16.17 -23.66 -8.44
CA ASN A 58 15.58 -24.95 -8.13
C ASN A 58 14.50 -24.87 -7.03
N ALA A 59 14.12 -23.65 -6.60
CA ALA A 59 13.10 -23.46 -5.58
C ALA A 59 11.74 -24.00 -6.05
N ARG A 60 11.03 -24.66 -5.14
CA ARG A 60 9.68 -25.19 -5.39
C ARG A 60 8.72 -24.03 -5.61
N PRO A 61 7.66 -24.18 -6.43
CA PRO A 61 6.67 -23.12 -6.61
C PRO A 61 6.04 -22.62 -5.30
N SER A 62 5.93 -23.49 -4.29
CA SER A 62 5.47 -23.14 -2.94
C SER A 62 6.34 -22.06 -2.28
N ASP A 63 7.64 -22.07 -2.55
CA ASP A 63 8.62 -21.23 -1.85
C ASP A 63 8.43 -19.75 -2.22
N TYR A 64 7.89 -19.47 -3.40
CA TYR A 64 7.55 -18.13 -3.89
C TYR A 64 6.32 -17.52 -3.20
N ASN A 65 5.65 -18.26 -2.31
CA ASN A 65 4.56 -17.73 -1.50
C ASN A 65 5.10 -17.35 -0.12
N ILE A 66 5.23 -16.05 0.12
CA ILE A 66 5.57 -15.49 1.42
C ILE A 66 4.28 -15.18 2.17
N ARG A 67 4.12 -15.79 3.34
CA ARG A 67 2.94 -15.65 4.20
C ARG A 67 3.36 -15.16 5.57
N TRP A 68 2.86 -13.98 5.92
CA TRP A 68 3.19 -13.28 7.16
C TRP A 68 1.91 -12.91 7.91
N PRO A 69 1.58 -13.55 9.04
CA PRO A 69 2.17 -14.77 9.58
C PRO A 69 1.66 -16.08 8.94
N ILE A 70 2.35 -17.19 9.21
CA ILE A 70 1.81 -18.56 9.12
C ILE A 70 1.41 -19.09 10.51
N LEU A 71 0.37 -19.93 10.55
CA LEU A 71 -0.03 -20.68 11.74
C LEU A 71 0.71 -22.03 11.77
N ARG A 72 1.28 -22.42 12.93
CA ARG A 72 1.78 -23.79 13.11
C ARG A 72 0.60 -24.76 13.24
N PRO A 73 0.70 -26.02 12.76
CA PRO A 73 -0.39 -27.01 12.83
C PRO A 73 -0.93 -27.33 14.24
N LEU A 74 -0.22 -26.94 15.30
CA LEU A 74 -0.58 -27.16 16.71
C LEU A 74 -1.04 -25.89 17.44
N GLN A 75 -1.15 -24.75 16.74
CA GLN A 75 -1.66 -23.52 17.30
C GLN A 75 -2.99 -23.20 16.61
N THR A 76 -4.11 -23.56 17.25
CA THR A 76 -5.35 -22.86 16.94
C THR A 76 -5.39 -21.54 17.69
N ALA A 77 -6.10 -20.54 17.17
CA ALA A 77 -6.33 -19.29 17.90
C ALA A 77 -7.04 -19.50 19.25
N GLN A 78 -7.53 -20.71 19.55
CA GLN A 78 -8.16 -21.12 20.81
C GLN A 78 -7.18 -21.72 21.83
N ASP A 79 -5.98 -22.16 21.45
CA ASP A 79 -5.06 -22.89 22.33
C ASP A 79 -4.20 -21.99 23.24
N ASN A 80 -4.42 -20.66 23.22
CA ASN A 80 -3.64 -19.70 24.00
C ASN A 80 -4.54 -18.71 24.78
N PRO A 81 -5.31 -19.20 25.78
CA PRO A 81 -6.31 -18.40 26.51
C PRO A 81 -5.72 -17.36 27.48
N ASP A 82 -4.43 -17.46 27.83
CA ASP A 82 -3.78 -16.57 28.80
C ASP A 82 -2.75 -15.63 28.15
N ASN A 83 -3.25 -14.51 27.65
CA ASN A 83 -2.69 -13.18 27.91
C ASN A 83 -1.18 -12.94 27.66
N LYS A 84 -0.70 -13.17 26.44
CA LYS A 84 0.40 -12.35 25.88
C LYS A 84 -0.07 -11.70 24.58
N ILE A 85 -0.05 -10.38 24.57
CA ILE A 85 -0.08 -9.55 23.36
C ILE A 85 1.09 -10.02 22.48
N LEU A 86 0.83 -10.83 21.45
CA LEU A 86 1.88 -11.42 20.58
C LEU A 86 1.44 -11.32 19.12
N SER A 87 2.13 -10.64 18.20
CA SER A 87 3.21 -9.62 18.24
C SER A 87 3.07 -8.81 16.92
N LYS A 88 3.10 -7.47 16.93
CA LYS A 88 4.24 -6.57 16.61
C LYS A 88 5.10 -6.93 15.38
N THR A 89 4.61 -6.44 14.23
CA THR A 89 5.30 -5.61 13.23
C THR A 89 6.55 -6.16 12.49
N ILE A 90 6.53 -6.19 11.15
CA ILE A 90 7.73 -5.98 10.34
C ILE A 90 8.09 -4.51 10.48
N LYS A 91 9.10 -4.22 11.31
CA LYS A 91 9.56 -2.84 11.49
C LYS A 91 10.79 -2.62 10.64
N ILE A 92 10.72 -1.69 9.73
CA ILE A 92 11.93 -1.13 9.13
C ILE A 92 12.13 0.21 9.82
N LEU A 93 12.82 0.16 10.97
CA LEU A 93 13.15 1.33 11.79
C LEU A 93 14.52 1.86 11.39
N SER A 94 14.77 3.13 11.70
CA SER A 94 16.13 3.56 12.06
C SER A 94 16.11 4.52 13.23
N GLY A 95 17.29 4.72 13.81
CA GLY A 95 17.53 5.73 14.83
C GLY A 95 17.36 7.16 14.31
N ASN A 96 16.91 8.03 15.22
CA ASN A 96 16.79 9.48 15.05
C ASN A 96 18.17 10.17 15.04
N LEU A 97 19.00 9.97 14.00
CA LEU A 97 20.26 10.70 13.89
C LEU A 97 20.27 11.56 12.62
N ILE A 98 20.05 12.85 12.80
CA ILE A 98 20.26 13.87 11.76
C ILE A 98 21.70 14.36 11.90
N ILE A 99 22.60 13.91 11.02
CA ILE A 99 23.92 14.53 10.88
C ILE A 99 23.85 15.45 9.67
N SER A 100 24.17 16.74 9.85
CA SER A 100 24.35 17.72 8.76
C SER A 100 23.12 17.99 7.87
N GLY A 101 21.89 17.85 8.40
CA GLY A 101 20.66 18.19 7.67
C GLY A 101 20.28 17.21 6.55
N LYS A 102 20.94 16.05 6.47
CA LYS A 102 20.54 14.93 5.59
C LYS A 102 19.97 13.81 6.45
N PRO A 103 18.77 13.28 6.15
CA PRO A 103 18.26 12.09 6.83
C PRO A 103 19.20 10.92 6.52
N ILE A 104 19.67 10.22 7.55
CA ILE A 104 20.42 8.97 7.37
C ILE A 104 19.46 7.95 6.74
N ILE A 105 19.90 7.28 5.69
CA ILE A 105 19.11 6.24 5.01
C ILE A 105 18.91 5.07 5.99
N SER A 106 17.69 4.54 6.05
CA SER A 106 17.34 3.37 6.85
C SER A 106 17.09 2.17 5.95
N GLY A 107 17.36 0.97 6.48
CA GLY A 107 17.61 -0.22 5.68
C GLY A 107 16.58 -0.52 4.60
N ASN A 108 17.04 -1.13 3.52
CA ASN A 108 16.20 -1.48 2.38
C ASN A 108 15.89 -2.98 2.40
N LEU A 109 14.62 -3.36 2.51
CA LEU A 109 14.16 -4.74 2.36
C LEU A 109 13.55 -4.91 0.97
N ILE A 110 14.12 -5.81 0.18
CA ILE A 110 13.62 -6.15 -1.16
C ILE A 110 13.25 -7.63 -1.19
N ILE A 111 12.00 -7.92 -1.54
CA ILE A 111 11.54 -9.25 -1.91
C ILE A 111 11.59 -9.32 -3.43
N SER A 112 12.43 -10.19 -3.98
CA SER A 112 12.70 -10.22 -5.43
C SER A 112 12.33 -11.58 -6.02
N GLY A 113 11.25 -11.59 -6.82
CA GLY A 113 10.90 -12.74 -7.65
C GLY A 113 11.78 -12.89 -8.87
N LYS A 114 11.54 -13.95 -9.65
CA LYS A 114 12.21 -14.17 -10.94
C LYS A 114 11.28 -13.84 -12.09
N LYS A 115 11.88 -13.55 -13.25
CA LYS A 115 11.12 -13.27 -14.47
C LYS A 115 10.15 -14.41 -14.82
N GLU A 116 10.55 -15.66 -14.61
CA GLU A 116 9.72 -16.84 -14.90
C GLU A 116 8.82 -17.27 -13.72
N LYS A 117 9.05 -16.74 -12.51
CA LYS A 117 8.33 -17.12 -11.29
C LYS A 117 8.12 -15.89 -10.41
N SER A 118 6.90 -15.38 -10.46
CA SER A 118 6.47 -14.25 -9.64
C SER A 118 6.45 -14.60 -8.15
N VAL A 119 6.61 -13.58 -7.30
CA VAL A 119 6.44 -13.74 -5.86
C VAL A 119 5.01 -13.40 -5.47
N ASN A 120 4.43 -14.27 -4.66
CA ASN A 120 3.17 -14.00 -4.00
C ASN A 120 3.43 -13.61 -2.55
N PHE A 121 2.89 -12.47 -2.14
CA PHE A 121 3.04 -11.94 -0.79
C PHE A 121 1.68 -11.83 -0.11
N TYR A 122 1.56 -12.41 1.06
CA TYR A 122 0.32 -12.45 1.82
C TYR A 122 0.58 -11.96 3.25
N LEU A 123 0.06 -10.78 3.57
CA LEU A 123 0.03 -10.27 4.94
C LEU A 123 -1.36 -10.52 5.54
N ASN A 124 -1.41 -11.26 6.65
CA ASN A 124 -2.61 -11.60 7.42
C ASN A 124 -3.73 -12.31 6.65
N SER A 125 -3.45 -12.95 5.51
CA SER A 125 -4.50 -13.54 4.66
C SER A 125 -5.17 -14.79 5.23
N GLU A 126 -4.50 -15.48 6.17
CA GLU A 126 -4.93 -16.81 6.66
C GLU A 126 -5.31 -16.82 8.15
N ILE A 127 -5.42 -15.65 8.78
CA ILE A 127 -5.60 -15.55 10.23
C ILE A 127 -6.97 -14.98 10.57
N LEU A 128 -7.65 -15.68 11.48
CA LEU A 128 -8.92 -15.30 12.09
C LEU A 128 -8.65 -14.97 13.58
N GLY A 129 -9.36 -13.99 14.16
CA GLY A 129 -9.12 -13.51 15.55
C GLY A 129 -7.98 -12.47 15.73
N GLY A 130 -7.99 -11.68 16.81
CA GLY A 130 -7.32 -10.37 17.01
C GLY A 130 -5.79 -10.23 16.92
N TYR A 131 -5.12 -11.02 16.09
CA TYR A 131 -3.68 -11.18 16.02
C TYR A 131 -3.23 -11.07 14.56
N GLY A 132 -2.27 -10.18 14.25
CA GLY A 132 -1.79 -9.98 12.89
C GLY A 132 -0.49 -9.19 12.82
N HIS A 133 0.25 -9.37 11.73
CA HIS A 133 1.45 -8.60 11.42
C HIS A 133 1.08 -7.23 10.83
N ARG A 134 1.97 -6.27 11.07
CA ARG A 134 1.87 -4.90 10.55
C ARG A 134 3.15 -4.58 9.80
N ILE A 135 3.08 -3.66 8.85
CA ILE A 135 4.26 -3.09 8.20
C ILE A 135 4.45 -1.68 8.75
N GLU A 136 5.61 -1.41 9.35
CA GLU A 136 5.98 -0.09 9.85
C GLU A 136 7.27 0.36 9.18
N LEU A 137 7.15 1.42 8.37
CA LEU A 137 8.25 2.04 7.65
C LEU A 137 8.48 3.45 8.22
N GLN A 138 9.63 3.69 8.83
CA GLN A 138 9.96 4.98 9.41
C GLN A 138 11.21 5.58 8.77
N ASN A 139 11.37 6.89 8.95
CA ASN A 139 12.52 7.68 8.51
C ASN A 139 12.76 7.65 7.01
N SER A 140 13.49 6.69 6.46
CA SER A 140 13.88 6.68 5.05
C SER A 140 13.88 5.27 4.48
N SER A 141 13.04 4.41 5.07
CA SER A 141 13.07 2.97 4.88
C SER A 141 12.40 2.59 3.57
N THR A 142 12.92 1.55 2.94
CA THR A 142 12.31 1.02 1.72
C THR A 142 11.87 -0.42 1.93
N PHE A 143 10.60 -0.69 1.61
CA PHE A 143 10.11 -2.03 1.38
C PHE A 143 9.67 -2.18 -0.07
N LYS A 144 10.30 -3.10 -0.80
CA LYS A 144 10.01 -3.33 -2.22
C LYS A 144 9.67 -4.80 -2.48
N ILE A 145 8.62 -5.04 -3.27
CA ILE A 145 8.29 -6.34 -3.85
C ILE A 145 8.43 -6.23 -5.36
N GLU A 146 9.43 -6.92 -5.91
CA GLU A 146 9.72 -6.97 -7.34
C GLU A 146 9.22 -8.27 -7.96
N ASN A 147 8.84 -8.22 -9.23
CA ASN A 147 8.28 -9.37 -9.95
C ASN A 147 7.08 -9.97 -9.19
N ALA A 148 6.22 -9.10 -8.69
CA ALA A 148 5.06 -9.47 -7.90
C ALA A 148 3.99 -10.15 -8.78
N GLY A 149 3.46 -11.26 -8.27
CA GLY A 149 2.29 -11.94 -8.83
C GLY A 149 1.06 -11.48 -8.07
N ILE A 150 0.79 -12.11 -6.94
CA ILE A 150 -0.31 -11.78 -6.04
C ILE A 150 0.25 -11.07 -4.80
N VAL A 151 -0.27 -9.89 -4.47
CA VAL A 151 0.01 -9.22 -3.20
C VAL A 151 -1.31 -9.00 -2.48
N ARG A 152 -1.47 -9.63 -1.31
CA ARG A 152 -2.63 -9.42 -0.44
C ARG A 152 -2.18 -8.82 0.87
N ILE A 153 -2.72 -7.66 1.22
CA ILE A 153 -2.50 -7.01 2.51
C ILE A 153 -3.85 -6.89 3.18
N SER A 154 -4.07 -7.73 4.18
CA SER A 154 -5.32 -7.77 4.93
C SER A 154 -5.11 -7.22 6.32
N ASN A 155 -6.13 -6.53 6.83
CA ASN A 155 -6.26 -6.18 8.21
C ASN A 155 -6.99 -7.33 8.89
N HIS A 156 -6.73 -7.44 10.17
CA HIS A 156 -7.53 -8.34 10.97
C HIS A 156 -8.93 -7.75 11.17
N ILE A 157 -9.96 -8.47 10.71
CA ILE A 157 -11.36 -7.99 10.57
C ILE A 157 -12.06 -7.69 11.91
N ASN A 158 -11.45 -7.91 13.08
CA ASN A 158 -12.21 -7.77 14.32
C ASN A 158 -11.39 -7.37 15.55
N THR A 159 -10.85 -6.15 15.56
CA THR A 159 -10.41 -5.56 16.82
C THR A 159 -10.74 -4.08 16.91
N LYS A 160 -11.13 -3.65 18.11
CA LYS A 160 -11.17 -2.26 18.57
C LYS A 160 -9.78 -1.58 18.54
N LEU A 161 -8.75 -2.21 17.95
CA LEU A 161 -7.42 -1.63 17.78
C LEU A 161 -7.48 -0.63 16.63
N ARG A 162 -7.33 0.65 16.96
CA ARG A 162 -7.32 1.77 16.01
C ARG A 162 -6.00 1.89 15.22
N GLU A 163 -5.31 0.78 15.00
CA GLU A 163 -3.93 0.80 14.49
C GLU A 163 -3.87 0.32 13.04
N SER A 164 -3.34 1.16 12.14
CA SER A 164 -3.25 0.84 10.72
C SER A 164 -2.33 -0.33 10.43
N THR A 165 -2.71 -1.22 9.52
CA THR A 165 -1.91 -2.38 9.08
C THR A 165 -0.59 -1.96 8.45
N VAL A 166 -0.59 -0.86 7.70
CA VAL A 166 0.61 -0.26 7.13
C VAL A 166 0.76 1.17 7.66
N VAL A 167 1.90 1.47 8.27
CA VAL A 167 2.25 2.82 8.77
C VAL A 167 3.55 3.27 8.14
N MET A 168 3.56 4.48 7.59
CA MET A 168 4.69 5.06 6.89
C MET A 168 4.92 6.51 7.33
N SER A 169 6.14 6.83 7.78
CA SER A 169 6.57 8.20 8.15
C SER A 169 7.99 8.50 7.63
N GLY A 170 8.41 9.77 7.70
CA GLY A 170 9.65 10.24 7.08
C GLY A 170 9.54 10.37 5.57
N ILE A 171 10.59 9.98 4.86
CA ILE A 171 10.71 9.83 3.40
C ILE A 171 10.62 8.35 2.96
N SER A 172 9.96 7.50 3.76
CA SER A 172 9.88 6.06 3.54
C SER A 172 9.14 5.68 2.24
N ARG A 173 9.45 4.49 1.72
CA ARG A 173 8.97 4.01 0.42
C ARG A 173 8.44 2.58 0.50
N LEU A 174 7.22 2.41 0.03
CA LEU A 174 6.62 1.10 -0.25
C LEU A 174 6.40 0.97 -1.75
N THR A 175 6.98 -0.06 -2.37
CA THR A 175 6.84 -0.28 -3.82
C THR A 175 6.44 -1.72 -4.11
N VAL A 176 5.38 -1.91 -4.89
CA VAL A 176 4.98 -3.19 -5.46
C VAL A 176 5.02 -3.07 -6.98
N GLU A 177 5.92 -3.82 -7.61
CA GLU A 177 6.13 -3.85 -9.06
C GLU A 177 5.80 -5.25 -9.59
N PRO A 178 4.92 -5.35 -10.60
CA PRO A 178 4.50 -6.64 -11.12
C PRO A 178 5.58 -7.21 -12.05
N VAL A 179 5.44 -8.48 -12.42
CA VAL A 179 6.26 -9.06 -13.50
C VAL A 179 6.05 -8.29 -14.80
N GLU A 180 7.15 -7.87 -15.43
CA GLU A 180 7.11 -7.34 -16.79
C GLU A 180 6.90 -8.49 -17.78
N LYS A 181 5.74 -8.49 -18.46
CA LYS A 181 5.29 -9.42 -19.52
C LYS A 181 6.33 -10.44 -19.99
N THR A 182 6.18 -11.72 -19.63
CA THR A 182 6.82 -12.82 -20.34
C THR A 182 6.00 -13.18 -21.56
N GLN A 183 6.57 -12.97 -22.76
CA GLN A 183 5.98 -13.38 -24.05
C GLN A 183 6.11 -14.90 -24.32
N GLU A 184 6.71 -15.68 -23.42
CA GLU A 184 6.80 -17.12 -23.59
C GLU A 184 5.49 -17.78 -23.15
N ASN A 185 4.72 -18.23 -24.15
CA ASN A 185 3.50 -19.07 -24.08
C ASN A 185 2.12 -18.40 -24.05
N ASN A 186 1.98 -17.12 -24.41
CA ASN A 186 0.68 -16.41 -24.53
C ASN A 186 -0.18 -16.34 -23.25
N GLU A 187 0.27 -16.85 -22.11
CA GLU A 187 -0.40 -16.65 -20.82
C GLU A 187 0.14 -15.38 -20.15
N VAL A 188 -0.65 -14.31 -20.16
CA VAL A 188 -0.38 -13.13 -19.35
C VAL A 188 -0.62 -13.52 -17.90
N LEU A 189 0.45 -13.68 -17.11
CA LEU A 189 0.33 -13.76 -15.65
C LEU A 189 -0.19 -12.41 -15.14
N GLU A 190 -1.51 -12.30 -15.01
CA GLU A 190 -2.15 -11.13 -14.43
C GLU A 190 -1.72 -11.01 -12.97
N SER A 191 -0.93 -9.98 -12.70
CA SER A 191 -0.64 -9.58 -11.33
C SER A 191 -1.89 -8.97 -10.69
N ASN A 192 -2.03 -9.19 -9.38
CA ASN A 192 -3.14 -8.69 -8.59
C ASN A 192 -2.64 -8.13 -7.26
N ILE A 193 -3.08 -6.93 -6.90
CA ILE A 193 -2.93 -6.39 -5.55
C ILE A 193 -4.33 -6.30 -4.92
N SER A 194 -4.52 -6.91 -3.75
CA SER A 194 -5.74 -6.78 -2.96
C SER A 194 -5.39 -6.20 -1.60
N LEU A 195 -5.98 -5.05 -1.29
CA LEU A 195 -5.88 -4.36 -0.02
C LEU A 195 -7.24 -4.47 0.67
N ASN A 196 -7.25 -5.12 1.82
CA ASN A 196 -8.38 -5.09 2.75
C ASN A 196 -7.83 -4.61 4.08
N CYS A 197 -7.30 -3.39 4.12
CA CYS A 197 -6.58 -2.92 5.30
C CYS A 197 -6.42 -1.42 5.39
N ASP A 198 -5.99 -0.97 6.57
CA ASP A 198 -5.77 0.44 6.85
C ASP A 198 -4.31 0.84 6.55
N PHE A 199 -4.16 1.93 5.83
CA PHE A 199 -2.87 2.61 5.60
C PHE A 199 -2.86 3.96 6.31
N SER A 200 -1.74 4.30 6.94
CA SER A 200 -1.45 5.64 7.42
C SER A 200 -0.09 6.09 6.89
N ILE A 201 -0.09 7.08 6.00
CA ILE A 201 1.11 7.60 5.33
C ILE A 201 1.22 9.10 5.66
N THR A 202 2.35 9.50 6.24
CA THR A 202 2.57 10.88 6.69
C THR A 202 3.89 11.44 6.18
N GLU A 203 4.16 12.71 6.50
CA GLU A 203 5.39 13.42 6.15
C GLU A 203 5.67 13.40 4.64
N PHE A 204 6.77 12.82 4.17
CA PHE A 204 7.17 12.78 2.76
C PHE A 204 7.16 11.35 2.20
N SER A 205 6.49 10.42 2.89
CA SER A 205 6.48 9.01 2.53
C SER A 205 5.68 8.74 1.25
N LYS A 206 6.08 7.70 0.52
CA LYS A 206 5.50 7.35 -0.79
C LYS A 206 5.18 5.87 -0.89
N ALA A 207 3.92 5.55 -1.17
CA ALA A 207 3.50 4.22 -1.60
C ALA A 207 3.26 4.18 -3.13
N MET A 208 3.74 3.14 -3.80
CA MET A 208 3.59 2.94 -5.22
C MET A 208 3.17 1.50 -5.52
N LEU A 209 1.94 1.33 -6.00
CA LEU A 209 1.33 0.03 -6.27
C LEU A 209 1.06 -0.07 -7.77
N LYS A 210 1.71 -1.00 -8.45
CA LYS A 210 1.50 -1.24 -9.88
C LYS A 210 1.05 -2.67 -10.10
N SER A 211 -0.10 -2.85 -10.75
CA SER A 211 -0.65 -4.19 -11.02
C SER A 211 -1.71 -4.14 -12.11
N HIS A 212 -1.99 -5.26 -12.78
CA HIS A 212 -3.09 -5.29 -13.76
C HIS A 212 -4.41 -4.99 -13.07
N HIS A 213 -4.65 -5.69 -11.94
CA HIS A 213 -5.83 -5.53 -11.12
C HIS A 213 -5.44 -5.05 -9.72
N VAL A 214 -6.06 -3.96 -9.26
CA VAL A 214 -5.98 -3.52 -7.87
C VAL A 214 -7.39 -3.57 -7.27
N HIS A 215 -7.51 -4.23 -6.13
CA HIS A 215 -8.73 -4.30 -5.35
C HIS A 215 -8.51 -3.62 -4.01
N ILE A 216 -9.40 -2.72 -3.65
CA ILE A 216 -9.49 -2.12 -2.32
C ILE A 216 -10.84 -2.59 -1.77
N ASP A 217 -10.81 -3.71 -1.07
CA ASP A 217 -11.98 -4.38 -0.51
C ASP A 217 -12.00 -4.07 0.98
N GLY A 218 -12.53 -2.90 1.36
CA GLY A 218 -12.50 -2.44 2.75
C GLY A 218 -11.19 -1.75 3.18
N GLY A 219 -11.21 -1.22 4.40
CA GLY A 219 -10.09 -0.45 4.99
C GLY A 219 -10.02 1.02 4.57
N SER A 220 -9.24 1.79 5.32
CA SER A 220 -9.06 3.23 5.17
C SER A 220 -7.61 3.59 4.84
N ILE A 221 -7.40 4.28 3.73
CA ILE A 221 -6.10 4.80 3.32
C ILE A 221 -6.03 6.29 3.67
N ILE A 222 -5.21 6.62 4.64
CA ILE A 222 -5.05 7.99 5.15
C ILE A 222 -3.70 8.55 4.68
N LEU A 223 -3.75 9.69 3.99
CA LEU A 223 -2.60 10.48 3.58
C LEU A 223 -2.57 11.78 4.40
N GLN A 224 -1.40 12.18 4.90
CA GLN A 224 -1.21 13.43 5.64
C GLN A 224 0.13 14.11 5.29
N ASP A 225 0.22 15.41 5.53
CA ASP A 225 1.40 16.25 5.27
C ASP A 225 1.73 16.28 3.77
N ASN A 226 2.86 15.73 3.33
CA ASN A 226 3.27 15.66 1.92
C ASN A 226 3.25 14.21 1.39
N ALA A 227 2.51 13.31 2.07
CA ALA A 227 2.42 11.91 1.72
C ALA A 227 1.86 11.69 0.32
N LYS A 228 2.35 10.65 -0.35
CA LYS A 228 1.95 10.31 -1.72
C LYS A 228 1.58 8.84 -1.85
N MET A 229 0.48 8.57 -2.54
CA MET A 229 0.12 7.24 -2.99
C MET A 229 -0.14 7.23 -4.49
N LEU A 230 0.55 6.34 -5.19
CA LEU A 230 0.44 6.15 -6.63
C LEU A 230 -0.06 4.74 -6.87
N ILE A 231 -1.26 4.61 -7.44
CA ILE A 231 -1.84 3.33 -7.85
C ILE A 231 -1.88 3.34 -9.38
N SER A 232 -1.15 2.44 -10.01
CA SER A 232 -1.16 2.24 -11.45
C SER A 232 -1.82 0.91 -11.77
N SER A 233 -2.98 0.94 -12.43
CA SER A 233 -3.70 -0.28 -12.79
C SER A 233 -4.47 -0.18 -14.10
N GLN A 234 -4.83 -1.33 -14.66
CA GLN A 234 -5.81 -1.41 -15.75
C GLN A 234 -7.22 -1.36 -15.19
N VAL A 235 -7.44 -1.96 -14.01
CA VAL A 235 -8.71 -1.93 -13.27
C VAL A 235 -8.42 -1.66 -11.80
N LEU A 236 -9.15 -0.72 -11.21
CA LEU A 236 -9.20 -0.46 -9.77
C LEU A 236 -10.63 -0.68 -9.29
N ASN A 237 -10.82 -1.77 -8.54
CA ASN A 237 -12.08 -2.06 -7.86
C ASN A 237 -12.02 -1.48 -6.46
N ILE A 238 -13.00 -0.65 -6.10
CA ILE A 238 -13.11 -0.08 -4.74
C ILE A 238 -14.45 -0.53 -4.18
N ARG A 239 -14.40 -1.17 -3.02
CA ARG A 239 -15.57 -1.61 -2.25
C ARG A 239 -15.42 -1.11 -0.83
N THR A 240 -16.57 -0.86 -0.20
CA THR A 240 -16.63 -0.52 1.21
C THR A 240 -17.29 -1.66 1.94
N ASP A 241 -16.67 -2.13 3.02
CA ASP A 241 -17.28 -3.16 3.85
C ASP A 241 -18.55 -2.61 4.50
N LEU A 242 -19.56 -3.45 4.63
CA LEU A 242 -20.82 -3.11 5.27
C LEU A 242 -20.90 -3.83 6.61
N ASP A 243 -21.48 -3.16 7.61
CA ASP A 243 -21.84 -3.77 8.88
C ASP A 243 -23.06 -4.70 8.72
N GLU A 244 -23.45 -5.36 9.81
CA GLU A 244 -24.60 -6.29 9.83
C GLU A 244 -25.94 -5.62 9.45
N LYS A 245 -26.01 -4.28 9.47
CA LYS A 245 -27.18 -3.47 9.08
C LYS A 245 -27.08 -2.97 7.65
N GLY A 246 -26.03 -3.32 6.92
CA GLY A 246 -25.76 -2.85 5.57
C GLY A 246 -25.22 -1.42 5.51
N CYS A 247 -24.76 -0.85 6.63
CA CYS A 247 -24.13 0.47 6.68
C CYS A 247 -22.62 0.35 6.46
N PRO A 248 -21.98 1.26 5.69
CA PRO A 248 -20.53 1.26 5.53
C PRO A 248 -19.78 1.24 6.87
N LEU A 249 -18.84 0.31 7.05
CA LEU A 249 -17.95 0.23 8.22
C LEU A 249 -16.98 1.42 8.27
N PHE A 250 -16.71 2.04 7.13
CA PHE A 250 -15.95 3.27 6.98
C PHE A 250 -16.68 4.19 6.01
N ASP A 251 -16.70 5.48 6.32
CA ASP A 251 -17.40 6.45 5.47
C ASP A 251 -16.71 6.64 4.11
N THR A 252 -15.39 6.40 4.03
CA THR A 252 -14.56 6.79 2.87
C THR A 252 -13.31 5.91 2.73
N ASN A 253 -12.92 5.53 1.51
CA ASN A 253 -11.75 4.67 1.25
C ASN A 253 -10.42 5.44 1.29
N PHE A 254 -10.37 6.65 0.73
CA PHE A 254 -9.19 7.50 0.73
C PHE A 254 -9.47 8.78 1.49
N THR A 255 -8.67 9.08 2.52
CA THR A 255 -8.75 10.32 3.29
C THR A 255 -7.48 11.14 3.12
N LEU A 256 -7.63 12.33 2.56
CA LEU A 256 -6.59 13.34 2.40
C LEU A 256 -6.71 14.32 3.57
N LYS A 257 -5.79 14.22 4.54
CA LYS A 257 -5.65 15.15 5.67
C LYS A 257 -4.84 16.39 5.27
N ALA A 258 -4.70 17.32 6.23
CA ALA A 258 -3.94 18.54 6.08
C ALA A 258 -2.53 18.33 5.47
N GLY A 259 -2.08 19.31 4.70
CA GLY A 259 -0.86 19.30 3.91
C GLY A 259 -1.11 19.18 2.40
N ALA A 260 -0.04 18.94 1.65
CA ALA A 260 0.00 18.79 0.19
C ALA A 260 0.02 17.30 -0.22
N THR A 261 -0.92 16.51 0.29
CA THR A 261 -1.01 15.08 -0.04
C THR A 261 -1.33 14.84 -1.51
N LEU A 262 -0.85 13.73 -2.08
CA LEU A 262 -1.18 13.36 -3.46
C LEU A 262 -1.64 11.91 -3.54
N LEU A 263 -2.89 11.71 -3.94
CA LEU A 263 -3.37 10.42 -4.44
C LEU A 263 -3.40 10.47 -5.97
N ASN A 264 -2.70 9.54 -6.62
CA ASN A 264 -2.67 9.47 -8.07
C ASN A 264 -3.06 8.07 -8.57
N LEU A 265 -4.16 8.01 -9.32
CA LEU A 265 -4.71 6.80 -9.93
C LEU A 265 -4.38 6.83 -11.43
N ASN A 266 -3.40 6.04 -11.85
CA ASN A 266 -2.84 6.08 -13.19
C ASN A 266 -3.22 4.87 -14.04
N SER A 267 -3.36 5.09 -15.34
CA SER A 267 -3.38 4.03 -16.34
C SER A 267 -1.96 3.51 -16.57
N ILE A 268 -1.80 2.18 -16.66
CA ILE A 268 -0.50 1.57 -16.99
C ILE A 268 -0.13 1.76 -18.46
N ASP A 269 -1.10 1.57 -19.35
CA ASP A 269 -0.87 1.46 -20.80
C ASP A 269 -1.48 2.61 -21.61
N GLY A 270 -2.27 3.48 -20.97
CA GLY A 270 -3.00 4.58 -21.58
C GLY A 270 -4.24 4.15 -22.39
N ILE A 271 -4.62 2.87 -22.30
CA ILE A 271 -5.77 2.28 -23.01
C ILE A 271 -6.83 1.85 -22.00
N HIS A 272 -6.40 1.23 -20.90
CA HIS A 272 -7.25 0.83 -19.79
C HIS A 272 -7.09 1.81 -18.63
N PHE A 273 -8.20 2.24 -18.05
CA PHE A 273 -8.20 3.30 -17.03
C PHE A 273 -8.58 2.70 -15.67
N PRO A 274 -7.92 3.14 -14.58
CA PRO A 274 -8.12 2.55 -13.27
C PRO A 274 -9.60 2.61 -12.84
N LEU A 275 -10.30 3.71 -13.12
CA LEU A 275 -11.72 3.85 -12.79
C LEU A 275 -12.58 3.85 -14.06
N ASP A 276 -13.55 2.94 -14.14
CA ASP A 276 -14.63 3.03 -15.13
C ASP A 276 -15.75 3.90 -14.58
N ILE A 277 -15.60 5.21 -14.79
CA ILE A 277 -16.53 6.22 -14.27
C ILE A 277 -17.95 6.06 -14.83
N HIS A 278 -18.17 5.30 -15.90
CA HIS A 278 -19.50 5.14 -16.53
C HIS A 278 -20.23 3.88 -16.08
N ARG A 279 -19.50 2.78 -15.82
CA ARG A 279 -20.12 1.47 -15.60
C ARG A 279 -20.24 1.07 -14.14
N GLU A 280 -19.25 1.36 -13.33
CA GLU A 280 -19.19 0.78 -11.99
C GLU A 280 -19.95 1.61 -10.94
N ASN A 281 -20.59 0.89 -10.02
CA ASN A 281 -21.21 1.48 -8.84
C ASN A 281 -20.18 1.53 -7.71
N TYR A 282 -19.25 2.47 -7.84
CA TYR A 282 -18.31 2.78 -6.76
C TYR A 282 -19.05 3.30 -5.51
N PRO A 283 -18.49 3.09 -4.31
CA PRO A 283 -19.00 3.70 -3.09
C PRO A 283 -19.13 5.22 -3.23
N LYS A 284 -20.06 5.83 -2.50
CA LYS A 284 -20.11 7.29 -2.37
C LYS A 284 -18.98 7.74 -1.42
N GLY A 285 -18.47 8.94 -1.62
CA GLY A 285 -17.43 9.52 -0.75
C GLY A 285 -16.08 8.82 -0.82
N VAL A 286 -15.75 8.14 -1.92
CA VAL A 286 -14.44 7.47 -2.13
C VAL A 286 -13.27 8.38 -1.74
N PHE A 287 -13.33 9.65 -2.12
CA PHE A 287 -12.30 10.65 -1.86
C PHE A 287 -12.78 11.64 -0.80
N ASN A 288 -12.21 11.54 0.39
CA ASN A 288 -12.50 12.40 1.51
C ASN A 288 -11.41 13.45 1.72
N PHE A 289 -11.82 14.71 1.81
CA PHE A 289 -10.92 15.81 2.15
C PHE A 289 -11.23 16.27 3.56
N MET A 290 -10.25 16.18 4.46
CA MET A 290 -10.42 16.72 5.81
C MET A 290 -10.21 18.23 5.77
N ALA A 291 -11.27 18.97 6.08
CA ALA A 291 -11.31 20.42 6.22
C ALA A 291 -11.14 20.86 7.69
N GLU A 292 -11.11 19.92 8.64
CA GLU A 292 -10.85 20.23 10.04
C GLU A 292 -9.35 20.44 10.32
N GLY A 293 -9.00 21.64 10.81
CA GLY A 293 -7.68 21.92 11.39
C GLY A 293 -6.78 22.80 10.52
N LYS A 294 -5.65 22.23 10.07
CA LYS A 294 -4.61 22.91 9.27
C LYS A 294 -4.97 22.89 7.79
N GLU A 295 -4.30 23.76 7.03
CA GLU A 295 -4.46 23.89 5.57
C GLU A 295 -4.38 22.52 4.85
N ASN A 296 -5.34 22.25 3.97
CA ASN A 296 -5.37 21.07 3.10
C ASN A 296 -5.29 21.49 1.64
N THR A 297 -4.10 21.31 1.05
CA THR A 297 -3.82 21.52 -0.38
C THR A 297 -3.71 20.19 -1.13
N GLY A 298 -4.21 19.12 -0.53
CA GLY A 298 -4.17 17.77 -1.07
C GLY A 298 -4.91 17.65 -2.41
N LYS A 299 -4.46 16.70 -3.23
CA LYS A 299 -5.02 16.49 -4.57
C LYS A 299 -5.27 15.01 -4.85
N VAL A 300 -6.37 14.74 -5.55
CA VAL A 300 -6.61 13.47 -6.22
C VAL A 300 -6.42 13.69 -7.72
N VAL A 301 -5.59 12.88 -8.36
CA VAL A 301 -5.37 12.90 -9.81
C VAL A 301 -5.77 11.54 -10.37
N ILE A 302 -6.58 11.55 -11.42
CA ILE A 302 -7.15 10.34 -12.02
C ILE A 302 -6.90 10.38 -13.52
N ASP A 303 -6.21 9.36 -14.05
CA ASP A 303 -6.16 9.11 -15.47
C ASP A 303 -7.52 8.55 -15.93
N VAL A 304 -8.09 9.17 -16.96
CA VAL A 304 -9.36 8.78 -17.60
C VAL A 304 -9.19 8.73 -19.12
N ALA A 305 -10.17 8.15 -19.81
CA ALA A 305 -10.19 8.19 -21.26
C ALA A 305 -10.11 9.66 -21.75
N PRO A 306 -9.35 9.97 -22.83
CA PRO A 306 -9.19 11.35 -23.29
C PRO A 306 -10.50 12.10 -23.54
N LYS A 307 -11.54 11.38 -23.96
CA LYS A 307 -12.90 11.92 -24.17
C LYS A 307 -13.63 12.32 -22.89
N ASP A 308 -13.18 11.83 -21.74
CA ASP A 308 -13.80 12.03 -20.42
C ASP A 308 -13.07 13.10 -19.59
N ALA A 309 -11.88 13.56 -20.00
CA ALA A 309 -11.17 14.68 -19.36
C ALA A 309 -11.75 16.04 -19.75
N ASN A 310 -13.03 16.25 -19.41
CA ASN A 310 -13.77 17.48 -19.61
C ASN A 310 -15.00 17.52 -18.66
N ALA A 311 -15.83 18.54 -18.82
CA ALA A 311 -17.04 18.73 -18.01
C ALA A 311 -18.02 17.55 -18.05
N TYR A 312 -18.08 16.76 -19.14
CA TYR A 312 -18.95 15.59 -19.22
C TYR A 312 -18.49 14.48 -18.27
N GLY A 313 -17.21 14.08 -18.33
CA GLY A 313 -16.67 13.07 -17.43
C GLY A 313 -16.69 13.52 -15.96
N LEU A 314 -16.46 14.81 -15.71
CA LEU A 314 -16.69 15.40 -14.39
C LEU A 314 -18.14 15.21 -13.94
N ASN A 315 -19.13 15.61 -14.74
CA ASN A 315 -20.54 15.45 -14.38
C ASN A 315 -20.91 14.00 -14.05
N THR A 316 -20.30 13.03 -14.75
CA THR A 316 -20.45 11.60 -14.42
C THR A 316 -19.90 11.27 -13.04
N LEU A 317 -18.69 11.73 -12.69
CA LEU A 317 -18.11 11.57 -11.35
C LEU A 317 -18.95 12.25 -10.27
N LEU A 318 -19.40 13.49 -10.49
CA LEU A 318 -20.19 14.25 -9.51
C LEU A 318 -21.52 13.58 -9.20
N ARG A 319 -22.24 13.08 -10.23
CA ARG A 319 -23.53 12.38 -10.07
C ARG A 319 -23.41 11.09 -9.26
N LYS A 320 -22.23 10.51 -9.23
CA LYS A 320 -21.90 9.33 -8.43
C LYS A 320 -21.45 9.70 -7.01
N ASN A 321 -21.40 11.00 -6.65
CA ASN A 321 -21.04 11.51 -5.33
C ASN A 321 -19.71 10.94 -4.79
N PHE A 322 -18.65 10.95 -5.61
CA PHE A 322 -17.34 10.42 -5.23
C PHE A 322 -16.62 11.18 -4.13
N THR A 323 -16.99 12.44 -3.88
CA THR A 323 -16.26 13.32 -2.97
C THR A 323 -16.99 13.48 -1.63
N ALA A 324 -16.21 13.57 -0.56
CA ALA A 324 -16.66 13.82 0.80
C ALA A 324 -15.79 14.88 1.48
N ILE A 325 -16.35 15.57 2.47
CA ILE A 325 -15.63 16.48 3.35
C ILE A 325 -15.90 16.06 4.79
N ASN A 326 -14.84 15.87 5.59
CA ASN A 326 -14.94 15.41 6.97
C ASN A 326 -15.83 14.16 7.13
N GLY A 327 -15.70 13.20 6.21
CA GLY A 327 -16.47 11.95 6.18
C GLY A 327 -17.92 12.10 5.69
N LYS A 328 -18.39 13.32 5.41
CA LYS A 328 -19.74 13.54 4.88
C LYS A 328 -19.70 13.67 3.36
N VAL A 329 -20.46 12.82 2.68
CA VAL A 329 -20.64 12.89 1.22
C VAL A 329 -21.18 14.25 0.82
N VAL A 330 -20.57 14.87 -0.19
CA VAL A 330 -21.05 16.14 -0.74
C VAL A 330 -21.98 15.85 -1.90
N GLU A 331 -23.23 16.27 -1.78
CA GLU A 331 -24.25 16.05 -2.81
C GLU A 331 -23.90 16.80 -4.10
N THR A 332 -24.33 16.24 -5.24
CA THR A 332 -23.95 16.72 -6.60
C THR A 332 -24.10 18.23 -6.78
N GLY A 333 -25.16 18.84 -6.23
CA GLY A 333 -25.43 20.28 -6.36
C GLY A 333 -24.48 21.19 -5.58
N ASP A 334 -23.78 20.65 -4.58
CA ASP A 334 -22.92 21.41 -3.66
C ASP A 334 -21.43 21.17 -3.91
N GLN A 335 -21.05 20.14 -4.66
CA GLN A 335 -19.63 19.81 -4.92
C GLN A 335 -18.85 20.99 -5.53
N MET A 336 -19.47 21.76 -6.43
CA MET A 336 -18.85 22.96 -7.03
C MET A 336 -18.62 24.12 -6.07
N LYS A 337 -19.24 24.11 -4.88
CA LYS A 337 -19.01 25.14 -3.85
C LYS A 337 -17.70 24.90 -3.09
N TYR A 338 -17.24 23.65 -3.06
CA TYR A 338 -16.14 23.22 -2.20
C TYR A 338 -14.93 22.70 -2.97
N PHE A 339 -15.10 22.19 -4.19
CA PHE A 339 -14.04 21.54 -4.95
C PHE A 339 -13.72 22.25 -6.26
N ASP A 340 -12.43 22.36 -6.53
CA ASP A 340 -11.87 22.76 -7.82
C ASP A 340 -11.57 21.51 -8.66
N PHE A 341 -11.83 21.62 -9.96
CA PHE A 341 -11.69 20.54 -10.92
C PHE A 341 -10.88 20.99 -12.12
N ASN A 342 -9.69 20.41 -12.30
CA ASN A 342 -8.80 20.73 -13.40
C ASN A 342 -8.65 19.54 -14.36
N TYR A 343 -8.58 19.84 -15.66
CA TYR A 343 -8.43 18.85 -16.72
C TYR A 343 -7.06 18.96 -17.37
N GLY A 344 -6.46 17.83 -17.67
CA GLY A 344 -5.20 17.76 -18.38
C GLY A 344 -5.17 16.67 -19.42
N LYS A 345 -4.06 16.64 -20.15
CA LYS A 345 -3.69 15.60 -21.10
C LYS A 345 -2.28 15.19 -20.80
N ASP A 346 -2.03 13.90 -20.88
CA ASP A 346 -0.71 13.31 -20.63
C ASP A 346 -0.50 12.08 -21.53
N ILE A 347 0.64 11.43 -21.43
CA ILE A 347 0.99 10.23 -22.19
C ILE A 347 1.34 9.09 -21.24
N ARG A 348 0.78 7.90 -21.50
CA ARG A 348 1.14 6.63 -20.84
C ARG A 348 1.47 5.62 -21.93
N ASN A 349 2.69 5.06 -21.89
CA ASN A 349 3.13 4.04 -22.83
C ASN A 349 2.86 4.38 -24.32
N GLY A 350 3.06 5.66 -24.70
CA GLY A 350 2.82 6.16 -26.06
C GLY A 350 1.35 6.51 -26.39
N ASN A 351 0.40 6.19 -25.53
CA ASN A 351 -1.01 6.53 -25.69
C ASN A 351 -1.37 7.80 -24.93
N GLN A 352 -2.19 8.65 -25.54
CA GLN A 352 -2.72 9.82 -24.86
C GLN A 352 -3.72 9.41 -23.78
N VAL A 353 -3.60 10.01 -22.60
CA VAL A 353 -4.58 9.92 -21.51
C VAL A 353 -5.14 11.29 -21.19
N GLY A 354 -6.38 11.33 -20.73
CA GLY A 354 -6.95 12.49 -20.08
C GLY A 354 -6.69 12.43 -18.57
N THR A 355 -6.59 13.58 -17.91
CA THR A 355 -6.47 13.63 -16.45
C THR A 355 -7.56 14.51 -15.84
N ILE A 356 -8.11 14.08 -14.71
CA ILE A 356 -9.00 14.88 -13.86
C ILE A 356 -8.30 15.06 -12.51
N THR A 357 -8.14 16.31 -12.08
CA THR A 357 -7.59 16.67 -10.77
C THR A 357 -8.68 17.27 -9.89
N ILE A 358 -8.82 16.78 -8.67
CA ILE A 358 -9.78 17.23 -7.66
C ILE A 358 -9.02 17.77 -6.45
N SER A 359 -9.39 18.96 -5.98
CA SER A 359 -8.86 19.58 -4.76
C SER A 359 -9.89 20.50 -4.11
N LEU A 360 -9.69 20.90 -2.85
CA LEU A 360 -10.52 21.93 -2.22
C LEU A 360 -10.29 23.30 -2.87
N ILE A 361 -11.35 24.10 -3.03
CA ILE A 361 -11.27 25.51 -3.47
C ILE A 361 -10.60 26.36 -2.39
N ASP A 362 -11.05 26.19 -1.15
CA ASP A 362 -10.47 26.85 0.02
C ASP A 362 -9.66 25.82 0.83
N PRO A 363 -8.32 25.89 0.80
CA PRO A 363 -7.47 25.02 1.60
C PRO A 363 -7.69 25.16 3.11
N ASN A 364 -8.30 26.27 3.56
CA ASN A 364 -8.62 26.55 4.95
C ASN A 364 -10.12 26.42 5.25
N LEU A 365 -10.89 25.74 4.38
CA LEU A 365 -12.32 25.54 4.53
C LEU A 365 -12.64 25.08 5.96
N ARG A 366 -13.62 25.73 6.60
CA ARG A 366 -14.17 25.28 7.89
C ARG A 366 -15.67 25.11 7.74
N LEU A 367 -16.15 23.89 7.96
CA LEU A 367 -17.58 23.62 8.01
C LEU A 367 -18.08 23.87 9.44
N SER A 368 -19.10 24.71 9.58
CA SER A 368 -19.74 25.11 10.84
C SER A 368 -20.59 24.02 11.45
#